data_AF-A0A108ET01-F1
#
_entry.id   AF-A0A108ET01-F1
#
_cell.length_a   1.000
_cell.length_b   1.000
_cell.length_c   1.000
_cell.angle_alpha   90.00
_cell.angle_beta   90.00
_cell.angle_gamma   90.00
#
_symmetry.space_group_name_H-M   'P 1'
#
loop_
_entity.id
_entity.type
_entity.pdbx_description
1 polymer ?
#
loop_
_entity_poly.entity_id
_entity_poly.type
_entity_poly.pdbx_seq_one_letter_code
_entity_poly.pdbx_strand_id
1 'polypeptide(L)'
;MRSAVEYRQRLIAIKALVNDTARPAEERLTEIGKLLEDLSEKPPTSHAASVRETLTDDHHRIRNFLVPLRELELSGREAEPSLRQLEFLSTLHDLGVTELPADCEVPVSASWRDLVEGEDRARAMRALEASAITGLRRGLRRGLVWISHSLSFRARDQLLIPLAQWECERDRHLSSLGLSHKAEPFLERLSSHLKAGLAALEEALAAGRVTVGTDGALHLSAIEALPTDGLPRRMHDLMFRELGSRSWQICSLRWTFTRASARRC
;
A
#
# COMPACT_ATOMS: atom_id res chain seq x y z
N MET A 1 11.60 13.14 -25.27
CA MET A 1 11.04 12.87 -23.93
C MET A 1 11.67 13.82 -22.94
N ARG A 2 10.90 14.69 -22.30
CA ARG A 2 11.45 15.60 -21.29
C ARG A 2 11.34 14.93 -19.92
N SER A 3 12.47 14.84 -19.22
CA SER A 3 12.55 14.19 -17.90
C SER A 3 11.66 14.94 -16.90
N ALA A 4 11.03 14.23 -15.96
CA ALA A 4 10.27 14.86 -14.86
C ALA A 4 11.12 15.89 -14.06
N VAL A 5 12.44 15.75 -14.11
CA VAL A 5 13.41 16.72 -13.56
C VAL A 5 13.45 18.01 -14.38
N GLU A 6 13.47 17.91 -15.71
CA GLU A 6 13.46 19.08 -16.61
C GLU A 6 12.15 19.87 -16.48
N TYR A 7 11.02 19.18 -16.31
CA TYR A 7 9.73 19.82 -16.06
C TYR A 7 9.73 20.62 -14.75
N ARG A 8 10.25 20.03 -13.66
CA ARG A 8 10.38 20.72 -12.36
C ARG A 8 11.35 21.90 -12.42
N GLN A 9 12.48 21.75 -13.10
CA GLN A 9 13.45 22.83 -13.28
C GLN A 9 12.86 24.00 -14.06
N ARG A 10 12.05 23.74 -15.09
CA ARG A 10 11.34 24.77 -15.85
C ARG A 10 10.26 25.48 -15.03
N LEU A 11 9.50 24.75 -14.20
CA LEU A 11 8.54 25.38 -13.26
C LEU A 11 9.24 26.30 -12.25
N ILE A 12 10.42 25.91 -11.77
CA ILE A 12 11.25 26.76 -10.91
C ILE A 12 11.72 28.00 -11.69
N ALA A 13 12.13 27.86 -12.94
CA ALA A 13 12.54 28.98 -13.80
C ALA A 13 11.38 29.96 -14.08
N ILE A 14 10.18 29.46 -14.40
CA ILE A 14 8.97 30.28 -14.59
C ILE A 14 8.63 31.02 -13.28
N LYS A 15 8.68 30.33 -12.14
CA LYS A 15 8.42 30.94 -10.83
C LYS A 15 9.44 32.03 -10.48
N ALA A 16 10.71 31.85 -10.85
CA ALA A 16 11.75 32.86 -10.67
C ALA A 16 11.50 34.10 -11.56
N LEU A 17 11.13 33.90 -12.82
CA LEU A 17 10.81 34.99 -13.76
C LEU A 17 9.56 35.79 -13.36
N VAL A 18 8.54 35.12 -12.81
CA VAL A 18 7.33 35.79 -12.30
C VAL A 18 7.65 36.65 -11.07
N ASN A 19 8.54 36.17 -10.19
CA ASN A 19 8.93 36.86 -8.97
C ASN A 19 10.02 37.92 -9.16
N ASP A 20 10.67 37.99 -10.32
CA ASP A 20 11.63 39.05 -10.63
C ASP A 20 10.87 40.35 -10.92
N THR A 21 10.84 41.27 -9.95
CA THR A 21 10.24 42.59 -10.10
C THR A 21 11.20 43.65 -10.63
N ALA A 22 12.47 43.30 -10.85
CA ALA A 22 13.47 44.23 -11.37
C ALA A 22 13.38 44.41 -12.89
N ARG A 23 12.79 43.44 -13.60
CA ARG A 23 12.59 43.49 -15.06
C ARG A 23 11.22 44.05 -15.45
N PRO A 24 11.12 44.78 -16.57
CA PRO A 24 9.83 45.23 -17.10
C PRO A 24 8.90 44.03 -17.40
N ALA A 25 7.60 44.23 -17.23
CA ALA A 25 6.61 43.15 -17.37
C ALA A 25 6.59 42.52 -18.77
N GLU A 26 6.83 43.31 -19.82
CA GLU A 26 6.81 42.84 -21.21
C GLU A 26 7.94 41.85 -21.51
N GLU A 27 9.14 42.09 -20.99
CA GLU A 27 10.29 41.20 -21.18
C GLU A 27 10.08 39.86 -20.46
N ARG A 28 9.53 39.90 -19.25
CA ARG A 28 9.17 38.70 -18.47
C ARG A 28 8.11 37.87 -19.18
N LEU A 29 7.06 38.51 -19.72
CA LEU A 29 6.00 37.81 -20.46
C LEU A 29 6.54 37.19 -21.75
N THR A 30 7.50 37.83 -22.42
CA THR A 30 8.16 37.30 -23.61
C THR A 30 9.01 36.06 -23.29
N GLU A 31 9.79 36.09 -22.20
CA GLU A 31 10.59 34.94 -21.76
C GLU A 31 9.71 33.78 -21.25
N ILE A 32 8.64 34.07 -20.53
CA ILE A 32 7.64 33.07 -20.12
C ILE A 32 6.97 32.48 -21.36
N GLY A 33 6.59 33.31 -22.33
CA GLY A 33 6.04 32.87 -23.61
C GLY A 33 6.93 31.86 -24.32
N LYS A 34 8.23 32.14 -24.46
CA LYS A 34 9.22 31.21 -25.04
C LYS A 34 9.35 29.89 -24.26
N LEU A 35 9.24 29.94 -22.93
CA LEU A 35 9.27 28.73 -22.09
C LEU A 35 7.97 27.90 -22.20
N LEU A 36 6.85 28.56 -22.52
CA LEU A 36 5.53 27.94 -22.68
C LEU A 36 5.25 27.47 -24.12
N GLU A 37 5.84 28.07 -25.15
CA GLU A 37 5.73 27.65 -26.57
C GLU A 37 6.15 26.20 -26.78
N ASP A 38 7.05 25.76 -25.90
CA ASP A 38 7.60 24.43 -25.80
C ASP A 38 6.68 23.42 -25.06
N LEU A 39 5.67 23.91 -24.32
CA LEU A 39 4.66 23.10 -23.65
C LEU A 39 3.50 22.91 -24.63
N SER A 40 3.49 21.76 -25.31
CA SER A 40 2.41 21.33 -26.20
C SER A 40 1.02 21.71 -25.68
N GLU A 41 0.16 22.21 -26.59
CA GLU A 41 -1.25 22.59 -26.36
C GLU A 41 -2.15 21.47 -25.80
N LYS A 42 -1.61 20.26 -25.59
CA LYS A 42 -2.37 19.15 -25.02
C LYS A 42 -2.79 19.52 -23.58
N PRO A 43 -4.09 19.36 -23.23
CA PRO A 43 -4.56 19.64 -21.87
C PRO A 43 -3.70 18.90 -20.85
N PRO A 44 -3.50 19.44 -19.64
CA PRO A 44 -2.61 18.86 -18.65
C PRO A 44 -2.98 17.40 -18.45
N THR A 45 -2.13 16.50 -18.98
CA THR A 45 -2.33 15.08 -18.81
C THR A 45 -2.27 14.84 -17.30
N SER A 46 -3.31 14.20 -16.75
CA SER A 46 -3.33 13.84 -15.33
C SER A 46 -1.97 13.24 -14.95
N HIS A 47 -1.47 13.52 -13.75
CA HIS A 47 -0.19 12.94 -13.28
C HIS A 47 -0.15 11.41 -13.53
N ALA A 48 -1.28 10.72 -13.37
CA ALA A 48 -1.39 9.31 -13.69
C ALA A 48 -1.17 8.97 -15.17
N ALA A 49 -1.64 9.80 -16.11
CA ALA A 49 -1.39 9.64 -17.55
C ALA A 49 0.08 9.91 -17.90
N SER A 50 0.70 10.96 -17.33
CA SER A 50 2.12 11.24 -17.51
C SER A 50 3.01 10.09 -16.99
N VAL A 51 2.64 9.48 -15.86
CA VAL A 51 3.32 8.27 -15.35
C VAL A 51 3.20 7.10 -16.32
N ARG A 52 2.04 6.88 -16.96
CA ARG A 52 1.87 5.81 -17.95
C ARG A 52 2.71 6.02 -19.20
N GLU A 53 2.78 7.26 -19.70
CA GLU A 53 3.66 7.61 -20.82
C GLU A 53 5.13 7.38 -20.46
N THR A 54 5.56 7.85 -19.29
CA THR A 54 6.94 7.66 -18.80
C THR A 54 7.31 6.19 -18.67
N LEU A 55 6.39 5.36 -18.15
CA LEU A 55 6.60 3.92 -18.04
C LEU A 55 6.69 3.25 -19.42
N THR A 56 5.80 3.61 -20.35
CA THR A 56 5.82 3.10 -21.74
C THR A 56 7.14 3.41 -22.41
N ASP A 57 7.69 4.58 -22.14
CA ASP A 57 8.93 5.00 -22.73
C ASP A 57 10.18 4.39 -22.05
N ASP A 58 10.15 4.14 -20.74
CA ASP A 58 11.21 3.46 -19.96
C ASP A 58 11.11 1.91 -20.05
N HIS A 59 10.94 1.42 -21.28
CA HIS A 59 10.66 0.00 -21.55
C HIS A 59 11.80 -0.94 -21.16
N HIS A 60 13.05 -0.46 -21.19
CA HIS A 60 14.21 -1.28 -20.81
C HIS A 60 14.13 -1.74 -19.35
N ARG A 61 13.76 -0.84 -18.43
CA ARG A 61 13.58 -1.23 -17.02
C ARG A 61 12.46 -2.24 -16.85
N ILE A 62 11.35 -2.04 -17.55
CA ILE A 62 10.19 -2.93 -17.52
C ILE A 62 10.57 -4.34 -18.01
N ARG A 63 11.23 -4.45 -19.16
CA ARG A 63 11.68 -5.74 -19.72
C ARG A 63 12.63 -6.47 -18.78
N ASN A 64 13.54 -5.76 -18.12
CA ASN A 64 14.44 -6.35 -17.13
C ASN A 64 13.69 -6.96 -15.94
N PHE A 65 12.50 -6.47 -15.60
CA PHE A 65 11.65 -7.07 -14.56
C PHE A 65 10.77 -8.21 -15.08
N LEU A 66 10.34 -8.17 -16.35
CA LEU A 66 9.48 -9.21 -16.91
C LEU A 66 10.15 -10.59 -16.89
N VAL A 67 11.45 -10.67 -17.18
CA VAL A 67 12.18 -11.95 -17.20
C VAL A 67 12.14 -12.65 -15.83
N PRO A 68 12.58 -12.03 -14.71
CA PRO A 68 12.42 -12.62 -13.38
C PRO A 68 10.97 -12.89 -12.98
N LEU A 69 10.01 -12.04 -13.42
CA LEU A 69 8.59 -12.24 -13.11
C LEU A 69 8.01 -13.50 -13.76
N ARG A 70 8.55 -13.94 -14.91
CA ARG A 70 8.16 -15.18 -15.57
C ARG A 70 8.63 -16.43 -14.82
N GLU A 71 9.77 -16.33 -14.13
CA GLU A 71 10.31 -17.43 -13.32
C GLU A 71 9.56 -17.59 -12.00
N LEU A 72 8.83 -16.56 -11.57
CA LEU A 72 7.96 -16.66 -10.41
C LEU A 72 6.69 -17.43 -10.78
N GLU A 73 6.38 -18.46 -9.99
CA GLU A 73 5.12 -19.20 -10.04
C GLU A 73 3.95 -18.34 -9.53
N LEU A 74 3.60 -17.31 -10.31
CA LEU A 74 2.48 -16.42 -10.05
C LEU A 74 1.18 -17.19 -10.30
N SER A 75 0.36 -17.24 -9.26
CA SER A 75 -0.99 -17.79 -9.31
C SER A 75 -1.98 -16.66 -9.05
N GLY A 76 -3.21 -16.78 -9.55
CA GLY A 76 -4.24 -15.76 -9.32
C GLY A 76 -5.63 -16.35 -9.45
N ARG A 77 -6.63 -15.52 -9.18
CA ARG A 77 -8.02 -15.89 -9.48
C ARG A 77 -8.18 -16.14 -10.99
N GLU A 78 -9.02 -17.12 -11.33
CA GLU A 78 -9.38 -17.36 -12.73
C GLU A 78 -9.88 -16.05 -13.35
N ALA A 79 -9.35 -15.72 -14.54
CA ALA A 79 -9.61 -14.49 -15.30
C ALA A 79 -8.90 -13.19 -14.85
N GLU A 80 -7.87 -13.23 -14.00
CA GLU A 80 -7.07 -12.03 -13.71
C GLU A 80 -6.39 -11.45 -14.99
N PRO A 81 -6.74 -10.23 -15.43
CA PRO A 81 -6.23 -9.66 -16.68
C PRO A 81 -4.70 -9.53 -16.73
N SER A 82 -4.08 -9.26 -15.58
CA SER A 82 -2.62 -9.06 -15.50
C SER A 82 -1.82 -10.35 -15.70
N LEU A 83 -2.36 -11.52 -15.34
CA LEU A 83 -1.73 -12.81 -15.59
C LEU A 83 -1.87 -13.20 -17.07
N ARG A 84 -3.05 -13.00 -17.66
CA ARG A 84 -3.26 -13.21 -19.10
C ARG A 84 -2.34 -12.32 -19.95
N GLN A 85 -2.17 -11.06 -19.55
CA GLN A 85 -1.20 -10.15 -20.18
C GLN A 85 0.23 -10.69 -20.09
N LEU A 86 0.64 -11.21 -18.93
CA LEU A 86 1.98 -11.76 -18.72
C LEU A 86 2.23 -13.02 -19.56
N GLU A 87 1.27 -13.94 -19.62
CA GLU A 87 1.34 -15.15 -20.45
C GLU A 87 1.45 -14.81 -21.95
N PHE A 88 0.62 -13.87 -22.40
CA PHE A 88 0.66 -13.39 -23.78
C PHE A 88 2.00 -12.71 -24.13
N LEU A 89 2.48 -11.81 -23.28
CA LEU A 89 3.78 -11.16 -23.45
C LEU A 89 4.93 -12.18 -23.43
N SER A 90 4.85 -13.21 -22.58
CA SER A 90 5.85 -14.29 -22.54
C SER A 90 5.93 -15.01 -23.88
N THR A 91 4.78 -15.33 -24.47
CA THR A 91 4.69 -15.96 -25.80
C THR A 91 5.31 -15.07 -26.88
N LEU A 92 5.01 -13.77 -26.88
CA LEU A 92 5.59 -12.82 -27.84
C LEU A 92 7.10 -12.68 -27.69
N HIS A 93 7.60 -12.62 -26.45
CA HIS A 93 9.04 -12.55 -26.19
C HIS A 93 9.77 -13.82 -26.61
N ASP A 94 9.18 -15.00 -26.41
CA ASP A 94 9.77 -16.28 -26.83
C ASP A 94 9.86 -16.39 -28.36
N LEU A 95 8.90 -15.78 -29.08
CA LEU A 95 8.92 -15.64 -30.53
C LEU A 95 9.85 -14.51 -31.03
N GLY A 96 10.46 -13.74 -30.12
CA GLY A 96 11.33 -12.60 -30.47
C GLY A 96 10.56 -11.42 -31.08
N VAL A 97 9.25 -11.36 -30.92
CA VAL A 97 8.39 -10.31 -31.48
C VAL A 97 8.54 -9.03 -30.68
N THR A 98 8.89 -7.94 -31.36
CA THR A 98 9.10 -6.62 -30.73
C THR A 98 7.95 -5.65 -30.90
N GLU A 99 6.95 -6.00 -31.72
CA GLU A 99 5.80 -5.18 -32.07
C GLU A 99 4.50 -5.91 -31.74
N LEU A 100 3.48 -5.17 -31.30
CA LEU A 100 2.21 -5.78 -30.94
C LEU A 100 1.43 -6.19 -32.20
N PRO A 101 1.00 -7.45 -32.35
CA PRO A 101 0.14 -7.87 -33.46
C PRO A 101 -1.17 -7.05 -33.50
N ALA A 102 -1.64 -6.73 -34.71
CA ALA A 102 -2.85 -5.91 -34.88
C ALA A 102 -4.13 -6.58 -34.36
N ASP A 103 -4.20 -7.92 -34.43
CA ASP A 103 -5.39 -8.71 -34.04
C ASP A 103 -5.35 -9.16 -32.56
N CYS A 104 -4.67 -8.38 -31.72
CA CYS A 104 -4.40 -8.75 -30.34
C CYS A 104 -5.59 -8.42 -29.41
N GLU A 105 -6.35 -9.44 -29.01
CA GLU A 105 -7.38 -9.33 -27.96
C GLU A 105 -6.80 -9.63 -26.58
N VAL A 106 -6.17 -8.64 -25.96
CA VAL A 106 -5.65 -8.77 -24.58
C VAL A 106 -6.46 -7.87 -23.64
N PRO A 107 -6.87 -8.37 -22.45
CA PRO A 107 -7.73 -7.60 -21.55
C PRO A 107 -6.95 -6.45 -20.92
N VAL A 108 -7.08 -5.23 -21.46
CA VAL A 108 -6.39 -4.02 -20.98
C VAL A 108 -7.37 -3.09 -20.25
N SER A 109 -6.95 -2.54 -19.12
CA SER A 109 -7.77 -1.58 -18.36
C SER A 109 -7.98 -0.28 -19.15
N ALA A 110 -9.11 0.40 -18.94
CA ALA A 110 -9.46 1.65 -19.65
C ALA A 110 -8.33 2.70 -19.67
N SER A 111 -7.55 2.79 -18.60
CA SER A 111 -6.46 3.75 -18.50
C SER A 111 -5.28 3.52 -19.45
N TRP A 112 -5.13 2.31 -19.98
CA TRP A 112 -4.02 1.92 -20.85
C TRP A 112 -4.46 1.66 -22.30
N ARG A 113 -5.77 1.57 -22.58
CA ARG A 113 -6.31 1.25 -23.91
C ARG A 113 -5.80 2.19 -24.99
N ASP A 114 -5.89 3.50 -24.78
CA ASP A 114 -5.43 4.50 -25.75
C ASP A 114 -3.94 4.35 -26.13
N LEU A 115 -3.09 3.88 -25.21
CA LEU A 115 -1.67 3.66 -25.46
C LEU A 115 -1.39 2.32 -26.15
N VAL A 116 -2.23 1.31 -25.93
CA VAL A 116 -2.09 -0.03 -26.55
C VAL A 116 -2.73 -0.07 -27.93
N GLU A 117 -3.79 0.67 -28.18
CA GLU A 117 -4.48 0.76 -29.48
C GLU A 117 -3.80 1.77 -30.44
N GLY A 118 -2.84 2.56 -29.94
CA GLY A 118 -2.15 3.61 -30.69
C GLY A 118 -1.35 3.09 -31.89
N GLU A 119 -1.31 3.85 -32.98
CA GLU A 119 -0.80 3.44 -34.31
C GLU A 119 0.60 2.79 -34.29
N ASP A 120 1.52 3.34 -33.49
CA ASP A 120 2.86 2.77 -33.29
C ASP A 120 2.79 1.43 -32.52
N ARG A 121 2.91 0.32 -33.26
CA ARG A 121 2.84 -1.04 -32.71
C ARG A 121 4.01 -1.40 -31.78
N ALA A 122 5.18 -0.78 -31.94
CA ALA A 122 6.29 -0.96 -31.02
C ALA A 122 6.01 -0.25 -29.69
N ARG A 123 5.42 0.96 -29.74
CA ARG A 123 4.96 1.67 -28.54
C ARG A 123 3.79 0.96 -27.87
N ALA A 124 2.86 0.39 -28.64
CA ALA A 124 1.77 -0.43 -28.13
C ALA A 124 2.26 -1.65 -27.35
N MET A 125 3.29 -2.33 -27.85
CA MET A 125 3.95 -3.45 -27.15
C MET A 125 4.50 -3.00 -25.79
N ARG A 126 5.23 -1.88 -25.75
CA ARG A 126 5.78 -1.31 -24.51
C ARG A 126 4.70 -0.87 -23.54
N ALA A 127 3.59 -0.34 -24.04
CA ALA A 127 2.44 0.05 -23.22
C ALA A 127 1.76 -1.18 -22.60
N LEU A 128 1.68 -2.30 -23.34
CA LEU A 128 1.18 -3.56 -22.83
C LEU A 128 2.08 -4.14 -21.74
N GLU A 129 3.40 -4.12 -21.95
CA GLU A 129 4.41 -4.51 -20.95
C GLU A 129 4.24 -3.69 -19.65
N ALA A 130 4.08 -2.36 -19.78
CA ALA A 130 3.87 -1.47 -18.64
C ALA A 130 2.51 -1.68 -17.93
N SER A 131 1.45 -1.95 -18.69
CA SER A 131 0.14 -2.33 -18.16
C SER A 131 0.24 -3.60 -17.33
N ALA A 132 0.93 -4.63 -17.84
CA ALA A 132 1.08 -5.93 -17.20
C ALA A 132 1.76 -5.79 -15.82
N ILE A 133 2.92 -5.13 -15.75
CA ILE A 133 3.64 -4.94 -14.48
C ILE A 133 2.81 -4.11 -13.49
N THR A 134 2.16 -3.05 -13.95
CA THR A 134 1.33 -2.19 -13.09
C THR A 134 0.12 -2.96 -12.55
N GLY A 135 -0.48 -3.80 -13.41
CA GLY A 135 -1.56 -4.72 -13.06
C GLY A 135 -1.10 -5.74 -12.02
N LEU A 136 0.00 -6.43 -12.26
CA LEU A 136 0.59 -7.43 -11.34
C LEU A 136 0.91 -6.83 -9.98
N ARG A 137 1.55 -5.65 -9.94
CA ARG A 137 1.82 -4.93 -8.68
C ARG A 137 0.54 -4.67 -7.89
N ARG A 138 -0.53 -4.27 -8.57
CA ARG A 138 -1.83 -4.01 -7.93
C ARG A 138 -2.49 -5.32 -7.49
N GLY A 139 -2.41 -6.38 -8.31
CA GLY A 139 -2.91 -7.72 -8.02
C GLY A 139 -2.27 -8.32 -6.77
N LEU A 140 -0.94 -8.27 -6.68
CA LEU A 140 -0.17 -8.71 -5.52
C LEU A 140 -0.56 -7.95 -4.24
N ARG A 141 -0.69 -6.62 -4.31
CA ARG A 141 -1.13 -5.81 -3.15
C ARG A 141 -2.56 -6.10 -2.71
N ARG A 142 -3.44 -6.41 -3.66
CA ARG A 142 -4.85 -6.74 -3.39
C ARG A 142 -5.05 -8.21 -3.00
N GLY A 143 -4.03 -9.06 -3.16
CA GLY A 143 -4.15 -10.50 -2.96
C GLY A 143 -4.99 -11.20 -4.04
N LEU A 144 -5.11 -10.59 -5.23
CA LEU A 144 -5.75 -11.20 -6.40
C LEU A 144 -4.79 -12.09 -7.20
N VAL A 145 -3.50 -11.74 -7.13
CA VAL A 145 -2.36 -12.51 -7.60
C VAL A 145 -1.51 -12.82 -6.38
N TRP A 146 -0.94 -14.01 -6.32
CA TRP A 146 -0.13 -14.51 -5.21
C TRP A 146 0.99 -15.43 -5.72
N ILE A 147 1.94 -15.67 -4.84
CA ILE A 147 3.04 -16.63 -5.03
C ILE A 147 2.88 -17.68 -3.94
N SER A 148 2.68 -18.94 -4.34
CA SER A 148 2.36 -20.03 -3.42
C SER A 148 3.40 -20.25 -2.32
N HIS A 149 4.68 -20.02 -2.64
CA HIS A 149 5.80 -20.18 -1.72
C HIS A 149 6.20 -18.88 -0.97
N SER A 150 5.49 -17.76 -1.18
CA SER A 150 5.80 -16.49 -0.51
C SER A 150 4.95 -16.26 0.74
N LEU A 151 5.57 -15.97 1.87
CA LEU A 151 4.83 -15.60 3.10
C LEU A 151 4.16 -14.23 2.99
N SER A 152 4.76 -13.28 2.26
CA SER A 152 4.26 -11.91 2.12
C SER A 152 3.20 -11.76 1.03
N PHE A 153 3.21 -12.64 0.04
CA PHE A 153 2.33 -12.57 -1.14
C PHE A 153 1.56 -13.87 -1.37
N ARG A 154 1.17 -14.60 -0.31
CA ARG A 154 0.34 -15.81 -0.44
C ARG A 154 -1.13 -15.50 -0.72
N ALA A 155 -1.84 -16.51 -1.22
CA ALA A 155 -3.30 -16.47 -1.38
C ALA A 155 -3.96 -16.16 -0.02
N ARG A 156 -4.93 -15.24 -0.02
CA ARG A 156 -5.64 -14.83 1.20
C ARG A 156 -6.38 -16.01 1.84
N ASP A 157 -6.95 -16.89 1.03
CA ASP A 157 -7.70 -18.04 1.53
C ASP A 157 -6.82 -19.02 2.31
N GLN A 158 -5.52 -19.10 1.97
CA GLN A 158 -4.59 -19.93 2.72
C GLN A 158 -4.17 -19.32 4.08
N LEU A 159 -4.47 -18.03 4.33
CA LEU A 159 -4.30 -17.41 5.66
C LEU A 159 -5.45 -17.75 6.60
N LEU A 160 -6.58 -18.21 6.07
CA LEU A 160 -7.75 -18.58 6.83
C LEU A 160 -7.74 -20.07 7.18
N ILE A 161 -8.57 -20.45 8.13
CA ILE A 161 -8.85 -21.86 8.41
C ILE A 161 -9.58 -22.41 7.17
N PRO A 162 -9.11 -23.51 6.55
CA PRO A 162 -9.79 -24.12 5.41
C PRO A 162 -11.26 -24.41 5.71
N LEU A 163 -12.15 -24.20 4.74
CA LEU A 163 -13.60 -24.29 4.98
C LEU A 163 -14.02 -25.63 5.60
N ALA A 164 -13.50 -26.75 5.07
CA ALA A 164 -13.78 -28.08 5.61
C ALA A 164 -13.30 -28.26 7.05
N GLN A 165 -12.12 -27.70 7.39
CA GLN A 165 -11.63 -27.73 8.78
C GLN A 165 -12.47 -26.82 9.67
N TRP A 166 -12.83 -25.63 9.18
CA TRP A 166 -13.66 -24.69 9.91
C TRP A 166 -15.03 -25.29 10.22
N GLU A 167 -15.66 -25.98 9.29
CA GLU A 167 -16.96 -26.65 9.51
C GLU A 167 -16.89 -27.69 10.62
N CYS A 168 -15.81 -28.47 10.71
CA CYS A 168 -15.62 -29.47 11.76
C CYS A 168 -15.22 -28.87 13.12
N GLU A 169 -14.41 -27.80 13.13
CA GLU A 169 -13.78 -27.28 14.35
C GLU A 169 -14.43 -26.00 14.89
N ARG A 170 -15.45 -25.45 14.19
CA ARG A 170 -16.12 -24.18 14.54
C ARG A 170 -16.56 -24.13 15.99
N ASP A 171 -17.25 -25.16 16.46
CA ASP A 171 -17.85 -25.17 17.80
C ASP A 171 -16.79 -25.17 18.90
N ARG A 172 -15.67 -25.87 18.67
CA ARG A 172 -14.50 -25.84 19.55
C ARG A 172 -13.90 -24.43 19.62
N HIS A 173 -13.71 -23.78 18.47
CA HIS A 173 -13.15 -22.43 18.42
C HIS A 173 -14.05 -21.40 19.09
N LEU A 174 -15.37 -21.45 18.84
CA LEU A 174 -16.33 -20.57 19.46
C LEU A 174 -16.36 -20.74 20.98
N SER A 175 -16.36 -21.98 21.46
CA SER A 175 -16.31 -22.30 22.90
C SER A 175 -15.03 -21.77 23.55
N SER A 176 -13.87 -21.97 22.91
CA SER A 176 -12.59 -21.48 23.43
C SER A 176 -12.51 -19.95 23.50
N LEU A 177 -13.20 -19.24 22.62
CA LEU A 177 -13.25 -17.78 22.59
C LEU A 177 -14.41 -17.21 23.42
N GLY A 178 -15.26 -18.07 24.00
CA GLY A 178 -16.47 -17.65 24.71
C GLY A 178 -17.50 -16.94 23.81
N LEU A 179 -17.50 -17.27 22.51
CA LEU A 179 -18.37 -16.67 21.50
C LEU A 179 -19.60 -17.53 21.25
N SER A 180 -20.72 -16.88 20.93
CA SER A 180 -21.96 -17.54 20.49
C SER A 180 -21.83 -18.04 19.06
N HIS A 181 -22.58 -19.11 18.72
CA HIS A 181 -22.72 -19.58 17.32
C HIS A 181 -23.49 -18.60 16.43
N LYS A 182 -24.24 -17.70 17.06
CA LYS A 182 -25.02 -16.65 16.40
C LYS A 182 -24.36 -15.30 16.62
N ALA A 183 -24.38 -14.43 15.61
CA ALA A 183 -23.75 -13.12 15.69
C ALA A 183 -24.55 -12.15 16.57
N GLU A 184 -25.87 -12.31 16.62
CA GLU A 184 -26.81 -11.40 17.26
C GLU A 184 -26.52 -11.21 18.76
N PRO A 185 -26.34 -12.26 19.59
CA PRO A 185 -26.05 -12.08 21.01
C PRO A 185 -24.72 -11.36 21.29
N PHE A 186 -23.73 -11.51 20.38
CA PHE A 186 -22.46 -10.82 20.49
C PHE A 186 -22.61 -9.33 20.13
N LEU A 187 -23.34 -9.04 19.06
CA LEU A 187 -23.62 -7.66 18.63
C LEU A 187 -24.50 -6.91 19.65
N GLU A 188 -25.49 -7.57 20.24
CA GLU A 188 -26.33 -6.98 21.30
C GLU A 188 -25.50 -6.61 22.51
N ARG A 189 -24.57 -7.48 22.93
CA ARG A 189 -23.64 -7.19 24.03
C ARG A 189 -22.76 -5.98 23.72
N LEU A 190 -22.13 -5.96 22.54
CA LEU A 190 -21.30 -4.82 22.11
C LEU A 190 -22.11 -3.52 22.02
N SER A 191 -23.31 -3.58 21.46
CA SER A 191 -24.22 -2.43 21.33
C SER A 191 -24.65 -1.91 22.69
N SER A 192 -24.91 -2.81 23.64
CA SER A 192 -25.29 -2.45 25.01
C SER A 192 -24.14 -1.78 25.75
N HIS A 193 -22.92 -2.32 25.64
CA HIS A 193 -21.72 -1.68 26.18
C HIS A 193 -21.46 -0.30 25.56
N LEU A 194 -21.65 -0.16 24.24
CA LEU A 194 -21.51 1.14 23.57
C LEU A 194 -22.53 2.15 24.08
N LYS A 195 -23.80 1.76 24.20
CA LYS A 195 -24.86 2.62 24.76
C LYS A 195 -24.54 3.06 26.19
N ALA A 196 -24.12 2.12 27.04
CA ALA A 196 -23.72 2.42 28.41
C ALA A 196 -22.50 3.35 28.46
N GLY A 197 -21.51 3.13 27.60
CA GLY A 197 -20.33 3.99 27.50
C GLY A 197 -20.67 5.41 27.03
N LEU A 198 -21.59 5.55 26.07
CA LEU A 198 -22.07 6.86 25.62
C LEU A 198 -22.87 7.59 26.71
N ALA A 199 -23.73 6.89 27.45
CA ALA A 199 -24.44 7.46 28.59
C ALA A 199 -23.47 7.92 29.69
N ALA A 200 -22.46 7.09 30.02
CA ALA A 200 -21.43 7.46 30.99
C ALA A 200 -20.59 8.67 30.52
N LEU A 201 -20.33 8.79 29.21
CA LEU A 201 -19.65 9.94 28.63
C LEU A 201 -20.50 11.21 28.75
N GLU A 202 -21.80 11.13 28.50
CA GLU A 202 -22.75 12.23 28.67
C GLU A 202 -22.81 12.71 30.13
N GLU A 203 -22.88 11.79 31.09
CA GLU A 203 -22.80 12.12 32.52
C GLU A 203 -21.46 12.77 32.88
N ALA A 204 -20.34 12.28 32.34
CA ALA A 204 -19.02 12.82 32.60
C ALA A 204 -18.82 14.22 32.00
N LEU A 205 -19.47 14.50 30.85
CA LEU A 205 -19.53 15.83 30.25
C LEU A 205 -20.36 16.79 31.12
N ALA A 206 -21.55 16.36 31.55
CA ALA A 206 -22.40 17.15 32.44
C ALA A 206 -21.74 17.46 33.79
N ALA A 207 -20.95 16.52 34.31
CA ALA A 207 -20.15 16.69 35.52
C ALA A 207 -18.85 17.48 35.31
N GLY A 208 -18.54 17.91 34.08
CA GLY A 208 -17.33 18.68 33.74
C GLY A 208 -16.01 17.91 33.86
N ARG A 209 -16.05 16.56 33.96
CA ARG A 209 -14.86 15.69 34.04
C ARG A 209 -14.23 15.44 32.67
N VAL A 210 -15.03 15.61 31.61
CA VAL A 210 -14.64 15.51 30.20
C VAL A 210 -15.08 16.81 29.52
N THR A 211 -14.29 17.33 28.59
CA THR A 211 -14.66 18.46 27.74
C THR A 211 -14.44 18.12 26.27
N VAL A 212 -15.25 18.71 25.38
CA VAL A 212 -15.10 18.54 23.92
C VAL A 212 -14.40 19.79 23.37
N GLY A 213 -13.25 19.60 22.72
CA GLY A 213 -12.52 20.66 22.04
C GLY A 213 -13.23 21.15 20.77
N THR A 214 -12.83 22.31 20.26
CA THR A 214 -13.38 22.89 19.01
C THR A 214 -13.00 22.10 17.75
N ASP A 215 -12.03 21.19 17.86
CA ASP A 215 -11.61 20.21 16.86
C ASP A 215 -12.41 18.90 16.93
N GLY A 216 -13.33 18.76 17.89
CA GLY A 216 -14.11 17.55 18.13
C GLY A 216 -13.38 16.48 18.95
N ALA A 217 -12.21 16.79 19.53
CA ALA A 217 -11.49 15.86 20.40
C ALA A 217 -12.06 15.86 21.83
N LEU A 218 -11.99 14.70 22.50
CA LEU A 218 -12.35 14.56 23.91
C LEU A 218 -11.13 14.84 24.79
N HIS A 219 -11.24 15.81 25.69
CA HIS A 219 -10.24 16.13 26.69
C HIS A 219 -10.69 15.64 28.06
N LEU A 220 -9.82 14.86 28.71
CA LEU A 220 -9.98 14.43 30.10
C LEU A 220 -9.19 15.40 30.98
N SER A 221 -9.72 15.75 32.15
CA SER A 221 -8.92 16.45 33.15
C SER A 221 -7.69 15.60 33.51
N ALA A 222 -6.54 16.25 33.69
CA ALA A 222 -5.30 15.55 34.02
C ALA A 222 -5.50 14.67 35.27
N ILE A 223 -5.35 13.36 35.11
CA ILE A 223 -5.43 12.42 36.24
C ILE A 223 -4.17 12.61 37.07
N GLU A 224 -4.33 13.03 38.32
CA GLU A 224 -3.22 13.13 39.25
C GLU A 224 -2.69 11.73 39.55
N ALA A 225 -1.41 11.51 39.26
CA ALA A 225 -0.78 10.22 39.51
C ALA A 225 -0.77 9.95 41.01
N LEU A 226 -1.29 8.78 41.42
CA LEU A 226 -1.16 8.33 42.80
C LEU A 226 0.33 8.36 43.20
N PRO A 227 0.64 8.80 44.44
CA PRO A 227 2.01 8.81 44.91
C PRO A 227 2.59 7.40 44.79
N THR A 228 3.63 7.28 43.96
CA THR A 228 4.30 5.99 43.80
C THR A 228 5.04 5.71 45.10
N ASP A 229 4.71 4.59 45.75
CA ASP A 229 5.32 4.13 47.01
C ASP A 229 6.82 3.84 46.89
N GLY A 230 7.40 3.99 45.68
CA GLY A 230 8.82 3.87 45.39
C GLY A 230 9.34 2.43 45.56
N LEU A 231 8.53 1.53 46.12
CA LEU A 231 8.84 0.13 46.33
C LEU A 231 9.08 -0.61 45.02
N PRO A 232 8.26 -0.47 43.96
CA PRO A 232 8.54 -1.12 42.68
C PRO A 232 9.88 -0.69 42.09
N ARG A 233 10.22 0.60 42.21
CA ARG A 233 11.46 1.17 41.66
C ARG A 233 12.67 0.75 42.49
N ARG A 234 12.57 0.80 43.82
CA ARG A 234 13.60 0.30 44.75
C ARG A 234 13.83 -1.21 44.58
N MET A 235 12.76 -1.99 44.41
CA MET A 235 12.83 -3.44 44.19
C MET A 235 13.46 -3.76 42.84
N HIS A 236 13.09 -3.02 41.79
CA HIS A 236 13.74 -3.09 40.48
C HIS A 236 15.24 -2.80 40.60
N ASP A 237 15.64 -1.72 41.26
CA ASP A 237 17.05 -1.34 41.38
C ASP A 237 17.84 -2.33 42.26
N LEU A 238 17.22 -2.90 43.31
CA LEU A 238 17.78 -3.99 44.10
C LEU A 238 17.94 -5.25 43.26
N MET A 239 16.92 -5.67 42.51
CA MET A 239 17.03 -6.81 41.59
C MET A 239 18.12 -6.57 40.55
N PHE A 240 18.22 -5.37 39.98
CA PHE A 240 19.26 -5.01 39.00
C PHE A 240 20.66 -5.02 39.60
N ARG A 241 20.81 -4.65 40.87
CA ARG A 241 22.08 -4.65 41.59
C ARG A 241 22.51 -6.06 42.02
N GLU A 242 21.58 -6.85 42.56
CA GLU A 242 21.83 -8.20 43.06
C GLU A 242 21.96 -9.23 41.94
N LEU A 243 21.16 -9.11 40.87
CA LEU A 243 21.23 -9.97 39.68
C LEU A 243 22.18 -9.42 38.60
N GLY A 244 23.04 -8.47 38.98
CA GLY A 244 23.88 -7.64 38.13
C GLY A 244 24.37 -8.30 36.83
N SER A 245 24.06 -7.63 35.71
CA SER A 245 24.67 -7.68 34.36
C SER A 245 24.95 -9.03 33.67
N ARG A 246 24.80 -10.18 34.33
CA ARG A 246 25.08 -11.52 33.75
C ARG A 246 23.91 -12.15 33.02
N SER A 247 22.67 -11.68 33.24
CA SER A 247 21.49 -12.23 32.55
C SER A 247 21.22 -11.61 31.17
N TRP A 248 21.81 -10.46 30.82
CA TRP A 248 21.45 -9.76 29.58
C TRP A 248 22.26 -10.14 28.33
N GLN A 249 23.38 -10.87 28.45
CA GLN A 249 23.94 -11.57 27.28
C GLN A 249 23.05 -12.77 26.87
N ILE A 250 22.32 -13.38 27.81
CA ILE A 250 21.43 -14.52 27.52
C ILE A 250 20.07 -14.04 26.98
N CYS A 251 19.55 -12.90 27.46
CA CYS A 251 18.28 -12.36 26.95
C CYS A 251 18.38 -11.73 25.55
N SER A 252 19.51 -11.15 25.12
CA SER A 252 19.63 -10.63 23.74
C SER A 252 19.80 -11.74 22.70
N LEU A 253 20.42 -12.88 23.06
CA LEU A 253 20.56 -14.05 22.20
C LEU A 253 19.31 -14.95 22.16
N ARG A 254 18.43 -14.88 23.17
CA ARG A 254 17.17 -15.63 23.16
C ARG A 254 16.04 -14.90 22.41
N TRP A 255 16.08 -13.57 22.32
CA TRP A 255 15.12 -12.82 21.50
C TRP A 255 15.37 -12.92 20.00
N THR A 256 16.59 -13.27 19.57
CA THR A 256 16.90 -13.53 18.15
C THR A 256 16.61 -14.97 17.72
N PHE A 257 16.60 -15.95 18.63
CA PHE A 257 16.37 -17.37 18.29
C PHE A 257 14.91 -17.85 18.45
N THR A 258 14.04 -17.11 19.14
CA THR A 258 12.64 -17.53 19.41
C THR A 258 11.58 -16.90 18.48
N ARG A 259 12.00 -16.39 17.30
CA ARG A 259 11.08 -16.15 16.15
C ARG A 259 11.18 -17.23 15.07
N ALA A 260 12.13 -18.15 15.21
CA ALA A 260 12.25 -19.36 14.40
C ALA A 260 11.91 -20.57 15.27
N SER A 261 10.85 -21.28 14.90
CA SER A 261 10.33 -22.53 15.49
C SER A 261 9.24 -22.41 16.58
N ALA A 262 8.14 -23.08 16.26
CA ALA A 262 7.03 -23.55 17.08
C ALA A 262 5.95 -22.52 17.51
N ARG A 263 4.68 -22.57 17.07
CA ARG A 263 3.90 -23.61 16.35
C ARG A 263 4.31 -25.05 16.65
N ARG A 264 3.98 -25.52 17.84
CA ARG A 264 3.43 -26.86 18.03
C ARG A 264 2.58 -26.86 19.30
N CYS A 265 1.37 -27.39 19.14
CA CYS A 265 0.19 -27.39 20.02
C CYS A 265 -0.60 -26.09 20.02
#